data_AF-A0A2Z6CPZ2-F1
#
_entry.id   AF-A0A2Z6CPZ2-F1
#
_cell.length_a   1.000
_cell.length_b   1.000
_cell.length_c   1.000
_cell.angle_alpha   90.00
_cell.angle_beta   90.00
_cell.angle_gamma   90.00
#
_symmetry.space_group_name_H-M   'P 1'
#
loop_
_entity.id
_entity.type
_entity.pdbx_description
1 polymer ?
#
loop_
_entity_poly.entity_id
_entity_poly.type
_entity_poly.pdbx_seq_one_letter_code
_entity_poly.pdbx_strand_id
1 'polypeptide(L)'
;MPIDLKQFRENLTYRAQAPVAQIISDLQEIAEIDRLAELKQKEYGKKALYYFLGIVIAIGLIIVVSITLTNTQLLGGLALLLIVAILGLAIAFIVALITRAKFGRINVINYRYQAAQKILQMLSRDMDANTNVKLNLSFQPIHKNEYKTTTTPHPHKSGWKIDNYQHEWISIQGSFLDKTRFELSATSLSKKQYGWKRGSSGKSKYKSKIKSGGLDIHLNLTYSQRRYGAIKILQSEIDGALKLPKLSNLRNLRLTDKSMQLAVRIAPNVADNQAEIYQTVTAMFLSLYHVLNLAKSLSK
;
A
#
# COMPACT_ATOMS: atom_id res chain seq x y z
N MET A 1 19.91 2.39 13.79
CA MET A 1 20.36 1.34 12.86
C MET A 1 19.91 1.74 11.46
N PRO A 2 20.83 1.84 10.49
CA PRO A 2 20.47 2.10 9.11
C PRO A 2 19.59 0.96 8.57
N ILE A 3 18.71 1.28 7.63
CA ILE A 3 17.83 0.30 6.99
C ILE A 3 18.70 -0.71 6.24
N ASP A 4 18.45 -2.01 6.45
CA ASP A 4 18.98 -3.03 5.55
C ASP A 4 18.24 -2.95 4.21
N LEU A 5 18.78 -2.14 3.30
CA LEU A 5 18.21 -1.89 1.98
C LEU A 5 18.06 -3.16 1.14
N LYS A 6 18.91 -4.18 1.37
CA LYS A 6 18.85 -5.43 0.62
C LYS A 6 17.62 -6.22 1.07
N GLN A 7 17.45 -6.39 2.38
CA GLN A 7 16.27 -7.06 2.94
C GLN A 7 14.98 -6.31 2.62
N PHE A 8 15.00 -4.97 2.68
CA PHE A 8 13.84 -4.16 2.33
C PHE A 8 13.42 -4.37 0.87
N ARG A 9 14.38 -4.37 -0.07
CA ARG A 9 14.10 -4.55 -1.51
C ARG A 9 13.56 -5.94 -1.84
N GLU A 10 14.01 -6.96 -1.11
CA GLU A 10 13.56 -8.34 -1.33
C GLU A 10 12.17 -8.58 -0.73
N ASN A 11 11.96 -8.13 0.52
CA ASN A 11 10.74 -8.45 1.26
C ASN A 11 9.65 -7.38 1.14
N LEU A 12 9.99 -6.14 0.75
CA LEU A 12 9.08 -4.99 0.73
C LEU A 12 8.39 -4.79 2.08
N THR A 13 9.12 -5.02 3.17
CA THR A 13 8.66 -4.86 4.54
C THR A 13 9.71 -4.11 5.35
N TYR A 14 9.27 -3.14 6.13
CA TYR A 14 10.08 -2.42 7.09
C TYR A 14 9.61 -2.77 8.51
N ARG A 15 10.53 -3.19 9.36
CA ARG A 15 10.28 -3.55 10.76
C ARG A 15 11.33 -2.88 11.62
N ALA A 16 10.89 -2.13 12.61
CA ALA A 16 11.78 -1.46 13.55
C ALA A 16 11.17 -1.43 14.95
N GLN A 17 12.06 -1.46 15.94
CA GLN A 17 11.76 -1.13 17.33
C GLN A 17 12.79 -0.10 17.78
N ALA A 18 12.43 1.18 17.69
CA ALA A 18 13.37 2.28 17.85
C ALA A 18 12.64 3.57 18.28
N PRO A 19 13.37 4.61 18.71
CA PRO A 19 12.78 5.93 18.96
C PRO A 19 12.10 6.49 17.70
N VAL A 20 11.04 7.28 17.91
CA VAL A 20 10.21 7.80 16.80
C VAL A 20 11.03 8.62 15.80
N ALA A 21 11.99 9.42 16.27
CA ALA A 21 12.87 10.20 15.41
C ALA A 21 13.65 9.34 14.42
N GLN A 22 14.16 8.19 14.87
CA GLN A 22 14.88 7.25 14.01
C GLN A 22 13.94 6.61 12.99
N ILE A 23 12.75 6.18 13.40
CA ILE A 23 11.76 5.58 12.48
C ILE A 23 11.33 6.60 11.41
N ILE A 24 11.14 7.87 11.78
CA ILE A 24 10.80 8.92 10.81
C ILE A 24 11.94 9.13 9.81
N SER A 25 13.19 9.13 10.25
CA SER A 25 14.36 9.20 9.38
C SER A 25 14.40 8.02 8.41
N ASP A 26 14.15 6.80 8.90
CA ASP A 26 14.12 5.61 8.06
C ASP A 26 12.98 5.68 7.01
N LEU A 27 11.80 6.17 7.40
CA LEU A 27 10.69 6.37 6.46
C LEU A 27 10.99 7.43 5.39
N GLN A 28 11.79 8.45 5.72
CA GLN A 28 12.27 9.44 4.75
C GLN A 28 13.24 8.81 3.76
N GLU A 29 14.18 7.98 4.22
CA GLU A 29 15.08 7.24 3.33
C GLU A 29 14.30 6.32 2.36
N ILE A 30 13.26 5.63 2.86
CA ILE A 30 12.35 4.84 2.00
C ILE A 30 11.67 5.72 0.95
N ALA A 31 11.19 6.90 1.33
CA ALA A 31 10.54 7.84 0.41
C ALA A 31 11.50 8.35 -0.68
N GLU A 32 12.77 8.59 -0.35
CA GLU A 32 13.80 9.00 -1.31
C GLU A 32 14.13 7.87 -2.30
N ILE A 33 14.27 6.64 -1.80
CA ILE A 33 14.52 5.46 -2.63
C ILE A 33 13.35 5.22 -3.59
N ASP A 34 12.12 5.33 -3.10
CA ASP A 34 10.90 5.22 -3.89
C ASP A 34 10.84 6.26 -5.01
N ARG A 35 11.12 7.53 -4.67
CA ARG A 35 11.16 8.63 -5.64
C ARG A 35 12.22 8.40 -6.72
N LEU A 36 13.42 7.96 -6.34
CA LEU A 36 14.48 7.61 -7.30
C LEU A 36 14.09 6.43 -8.18
N ALA A 37 13.44 5.40 -7.61
CA ALA A 37 12.94 4.26 -8.36
C ALA A 37 11.85 4.66 -9.37
N GLU A 38 10.91 5.53 -8.99
CA GLU A 38 9.86 6.05 -9.86
C GLU A 38 10.45 6.84 -11.05
N LEU A 39 11.41 7.73 -10.77
CA LEU A 39 12.09 8.52 -11.81
C LEU A 39 12.84 7.62 -12.80
N LYS A 40 13.63 6.66 -12.29
CA LYS A 40 14.37 5.72 -13.14
C LYS A 40 13.43 4.81 -13.93
N GLN A 41 12.36 4.32 -13.32
CA GLN A 41 11.35 3.51 -14.00
C GLN A 41 10.71 4.27 -15.17
N LYS A 42 10.38 5.56 -14.98
CA LYS A 42 9.86 6.44 -16.04
C LYS A 42 10.89 6.69 -17.13
N GLU A 43 12.14 6.96 -16.76
CA GLU A 43 13.25 7.19 -17.69
C GLU A 43 13.48 5.97 -18.62
N TYR A 44 13.62 4.77 -18.05
CA TYR A 44 13.80 3.53 -18.81
C TYR A 44 12.55 3.13 -19.59
N GLY A 45 11.35 3.48 -19.10
CA GLY A 45 10.11 3.36 -19.87
C GLY A 45 10.11 4.19 -21.16
N LYS A 46 10.56 5.44 -21.08
CA LYS A 46 10.73 6.31 -22.26
C LYS A 46 11.80 5.78 -23.21
N LYS A 47 12.97 5.37 -22.68
CA LYS A 47 14.06 4.77 -23.49
C LYS A 47 13.59 3.52 -24.22
N ALA A 48 12.88 2.61 -23.54
CA ALA A 48 12.32 1.42 -24.17
C ALA A 48 11.34 1.77 -25.30
N LEU A 49 10.50 2.79 -25.11
CA LEU A 49 9.59 3.26 -26.16
C LEU A 49 10.35 3.81 -27.38
N TYR A 50 11.41 4.59 -27.18
CA TYR A 50 12.23 5.10 -28.28
C TYR A 50 12.98 4.00 -29.02
N TYR A 51 13.54 3.00 -28.32
CA TYR A 51 14.17 1.85 -28.98
C TYR A 51 13.17 1.03 -29.78
N PHE A 52 11.95 0.84 -29.25
CA PHE A 52 10.88 0.17 -29.99
C PHE A 52 10.49 0.93 -31.27
N LEU A 53 10.30 2.25 -31.18
CA LEU A 53 10.04 3.08 -32.36
C LEU A 53 11.19 3.03 -33.37
N GLY A 54 12.44 3.04 -32.90
CA GLY A 54 13.62 2.89 -33.76
C GLY A 54 13.63 1.57 -34.53
N ILE A 55 13.24 0.46 -33.90
CA ILE A 55 13.10 -0.85 -34.55
C ILE A 55 12.02 -0.79 -35.63
N VAL A 56 10.85 -0.22 -35.33
CA VAL A 56 9.74 -0.11 -36.29
C VAL A 56 10.14 0.73 -37.51
N ILE A 57 10.83 1.85 -37.29
CA ILE A 57 11.33 2.72 -38.36
C ILE A 57 12.37 1.98 -39.21
N ALA A 58 13.32 1.27 -38.60
CA ALA A 58 14.34 0.52 -39.30
C ALA A 58 13.73 -0.60 -40.18
N ILE A 59 12.72 -1.31 -39.67
CA ILE A 59 11.97 -2.32 -40.46
C ILE A 59 11.25 -1.65 -41.63
N GLY A 60 10.59 -0.52 -41.40
CA GLY A 60 9.95 0.27 -42.46
C GLY A 60 10.93 0.70 -43.55
N LEU A 61 12.13 1.15 -43.17
CA LEU A 61 13.19 1.53 -44.10
C LEU A 61 13.69 0.34 -44.93
N ILE A 62 13.85 -0.86 -44.33
CA ILE A 62 14.21 -2.07 -45.07
C ILE A 62 13.17 -2.35 -46.16
N ILE A 63 11.88 -2.24 -45.85
CA ILE A 63 10.81 -2.48 -46.82
C ILE A 63 10.87 -1.46 -47.96
N VAL A 64 11.02 -0.16 -47.66
CA VAL A 64 11.11 0.91 -48.67
C VAL A 64 12.34 0.76 -49.55
N VAL A 65 13.51 0.49 -48.97
CA VAL A 65 14.77 0.27 -49.71
C VAL A 65 14.65 -0.95 -50.62
N SER A 66 14.01 -2.02 -50.14
CA SER A 66 13.78 -3.25 -50.91
C SER A 66 12.87 -3.06 -52.13
N ILE A 67 11.96 -2.07 -52.11
CA ILE A 67 11.08 -1.74 -53.23
C ILE A 67 11.74 -0.78 -54.21
N THR A 68 12.61 0.13 -53.74
CA THR A 68 13.12 1.26 -54.51
C THR A 68 14.50 1.05 -55.14
N LEU A 69 15.37 0.23 -54.54
CA LEU A 69 16.70 -0.02 -55.09
C LEU A 69 16.74 -1.29 -55.94
N THR A 70 17.17 -1.16 -57.19
CA THR A 70 17.39 -2.28 -58.12
C THR A 70 18.85 -2.77 -58.13
N ASN A 71 19.78 -2.02 -57.54
CA ASN A 71 21.20 -2.42 -57.45
C ASN A 71 21.40 -3.41 -56.30
N THR A 72 21.61 -4.68 -56.65
CA THR A 72 21.70 -5.82 -55.72
C THR A 72 22.89 -5.75 -54.76
N GLN A 73 24.01 -5.15 -55.15
CA GLN A 73 25.21 -5.05 -54.31
C GLN A 73 25.03 -3.98 -53.21
N LEU A 74 24.48 -2.82 -53.56
CA LEU A 74 24.16 -1.76 -52.59
C LEU A 74 23.02 -2.17 -51.64
N LEU A 75 22.03 -2.90 -52.17
CA LEU A 75 20.91 -3.43 -51.39
C LEU A 75 21.40 -4.36 -50.26
N GLY A 76 22.31 -5.29 -50.56
CA GLY A 76 22.84 -6.23 -49.59
C GLY A 76 23.62 -5.54 -48.46
N GLY A 77 24.46 -4.56 -48.79
CA GLY A 77 25.22 -3.79 -47.80
C GLY A 77 24.33 -2.98 -46.86
N LEU A 78 23.34 -2.25 -47.39
CA LEU A 78 22.39 -1.46 -46.61
C LEU A 78 21.47 -2.34 -45.74
N ALA A 79 21.00 -3.47 -46.29
CA ALA A 79 20.20 -4.43 -45.54
C ALA A 79 20.98 -5.00 -44.34
N LEU A 80 22.26 -5.36 -44.54
CA LEU A 80 23.11 -5.88 -43.46
C LEU A 80 23.32 -4.83 -42.37
N LEU A 81 23.61 -3.57 -42.74
CA LEU A 81 23.75 -2.47 -41.76
C LEU A 81 22.46 -2.24 -40.95
N LEU A 82 21.30 -2.24 -41.60
CA LEU A 82 20.01 -2.08 -40.94
C LEU A 82 19.69 -3.26 -40.01
N ILE A 83 20.04 -4.49 -40.40
CA ILE A 83 19.90 -5.67 -39.54
C ILE A 83 20.78 -5.55 -38.28
N VAL A 84 22.04 -5.14 -38.43
CA VAL A 84 22.93 -4.90 -37.29
C VAL A 84 22.39 -3.79 -36.38
N ALA A 85 21.85 -2.72 -36.95
CA ALA A 85 21.21 -1.65 -36.17
C ALA A 85 19.97 -2.14 -35.41
N ILE A 86 19.12 -2.97 -36.04
CA ILE A 86 17.95 -3.57 -35.39
C ILE A 86 18.38 -4.47 -34.23
N LEU A 87 19.42 -5.29 -34.41
CA LEU A 87 19.95 -6.15 -33.34
C LEU A 87 20.45 -5.32 -32.15
N GLY A 88 21.21 -4.25 -32.40
CA GLY A 88 21.67 -3.33 -31.35
C GLY A 88 20.51 -2.68 -30.60
N LEU A 89 19.50 -2.20 -31.32
CA LEU A 89 18.29 -1.61 -30.73
C LEU A 89 17.47 -2.64 -29.94
N ALA A 90 17.37 -3.88 -30.41
CA ALA A 90 16.67 -4.96 -29.73
C ALA A 90 17.34 -5.30 -28.39
N ILE A 91 18.67 -5.39 -28.35
CA ILE A 91 19.42 -5.59 -27.10
C ILE A 91 19.18 -4.42 -26.14
N ALA A 92 19.31 -3.18 -26.62
CA ALA A 92 19.07 -1.98 -25.80
C ALA A 92 17.63 -1.92 -25.26
N PHE A 93 16.65 -2.33 -26.07
CA PHE A 93 15.25 -2.46 -25.67
C PHE A 93 15.06 -3.49 -24.55
N ILE A 94 15.63 -4.68 -24.68
CA ILE A 94 15.55 -5.74 -23.67
C ILE A 94 16.19 -5.26 -22.36
N VAL A 95 17.39 -4.67 -22.43
CA VAL A 95 18.08 -4.11 -21.24
C VAL A 95 17.20 -3.04 -20.58
N ALA A 96 16.65 -2.09 -21.34
CA ALA A 96 15.78 -1.05 -20.80
C ALA A 96 14.53 -1.63 -20.12
N LEU A 97 13.93 -2.69 -20.67
CA LEU A 97 12.79 -3.38 -20.06
C LEU A 97 13.17 -4.09 -18.76
N ILE A 98 14.31 -4.79 -18.72
CA ILE A 98 14.82 -5.46 -17.51
C ILE A 98 15.08 -4.43 -16.43
N THR A 99 15.76 -3.32 -16.76
CA THR A 99 16.06 -2.26 -15.81
C THR A 99 14.80 -1.56 -15.32
N ARG A 100 13.82 -1.30 -16.22
CA ARG A 100 12.50 -0.79 -15.84
C ARG A 100 11.79 -1.73 -14.86
N ALA A 101 11.83 -3.04 -15.11
CA ALA A 101 11.21 -4.03 -14.23
C ALA A 101 11.90 -4.07 -12.86
N LYS A 102 13.24 -3.97 -12.82
CA LYS A 102 14.02 -3.90 -11.57
C LYS A 102 13.62 -2.70 -10.72
N PHE A 103 13.55 -1.49 -11.30
CA PHE A 103 13.11 -0.30 -10.58
C PHE A 103 11.62 -0.35 -10.23
N GLY A 104 10.79 -0.96 -11.08
CA GLY A 104 9.36 -1.17 -10.79
C GLY A 104 9.09 -2.09 -9.60
N ARG A 105 10.03 -2.96 -9.21
CA ARG A 105 9.92 -3.75 -7.97
C ARG A 105 10.17 -2.92 -6.70
N ILE A 106 10.93 -1.83 -6.82
CA ILE A 106 11.34 -0.96 -5.71
C ILE A 106 10.41 0.26 -5.58
N ASN A 107 9.65 0.56 -6.62
CA ASN A 107 8.54 1.52 -6.57
C ASN A 107 7.45 0.96 -5.63
N VAL A 108 7.37 1.50 -4.43
CA VAL A 108 6.47 1.06 -3.36
C VAL A 108 5.21 1.92 -3.31
N ILE A 109 4.26 1.53 -2.48
CA ILE A 109 2.98 2.24 -2.39
C ILE A 109 3.14 3.49 -1.52
N ASN A 110 3.08 4.69 -2.14
CA ASN A 110 3.42 5.97 -1.51
C ASN A 110 2.65 6.25 -0.23
N TYR A 111 1.32 6.08 -0.25
CA TYR A 111 0.48 6.46 0.90
C TYR A 111 0.84 5.68 2.17
N ARG A 112 1.46 4.50 2.08
CA ARG A 112 1.77 3.66 3.24
C ARG A 112 2.85 4.27 4.12
N TYR A 113 3.98 4.69 3.55
CA TYR A 113 5.02 5.37 4.33
C TYR A 113 4.59 6.79 4.70
N GLN A 114 3.88 7.48 3.83
CA GLN A 114 3.40 8.85 4.09
C GLN A 114 2.37 8.90 5.23
N ALA A 115 1.45 7.94 5.31
CA ALA A 115 0.47 7.85 6.39
C ALA A 115 1.16 7.46 7.70
N ALA A 116 2.04 6.44 7.67
CA ALA A 116 2.81 6.02 8.84
C ALA A 116 3.63 7.18 9.43
N GLN A 117 4.30 7.96 8.59
CA GLN A 117 5.09 9.12 9.03
C GLN A 117 4.22 10.17 9.73
N LYS A 118 3.08 10.57 9.14
CA LYS A 118 2.17 11.57 9.75
C LYS A 118 1.55 11.06 11.05
N ILE A 119 1.18 9.78 11.10
CA ILE A 119 0.64 9.16 12.32
C ILE A 119 1.70 9.17 13.42
N LEU A 120 2.94 8.74 13.13
CA LEU A 120 4.03 8.75 14.10
C LEU A 120 4.38 10.16 14.59
N GLN A 121 4.39 11.17 13.70
CA GLN A 121 4.60 12.57 14.08
C GLN A 121 3.50 13.12 14.99
N MET A 122 2.26 12.66 14.80
CA MET A 122 1.15 13.03 15.68
C MET A 122 1.30 12.35 17.04
N LEU A 123 1.60 11.05 17.06
CA LEU A 123 1.78 10.28 18.29
C LEU A 123 2.99 10.75 19.11
N SER A 124 4.09 11.15 18.46
CA SER A 124 5.32 11.56 19.13
C SER A 124 5.15 12.77 20.04
N ARG A 125 4.08 13.54 19.88
CA ARG A 125 3.77 14.71 20.72
C ARG A 125 3.45 14.32 22.16
N ASP A 126 2.86 13.13 22.36
CA ASP A 126 2.43 12.62 23.67
C ASP A 126 3.29 11.46 24.17
N MET A 127 4.45 11.25 23.54
CA MET A 127 5.40 10.18 23.87
C MET A 127 6.71 10.76 24.39
N ASP A 128 7.39 9.99 25.24
CA ASP A 128 8.77 10.32 25.62
C ASP A 128 9.70 10.14 24.41
N ALA A 129 10.62 11.08 24.21
CA ALA A 129 11.55 11.09 23.08
C ALA A 129 12.40 9.81 22.96
N ASN A 130 12.66 9.15 24.10
CA ASN A 130 13.46 7.94 24.18
C ASN A 130 12.62 6.65 24.21
N THR A 131 11.28 6.75 24.15
CA THR A 131 10.43 5.56 24.11
C THR A 131 10.54 4.86 22.76
N ASN A 132 10.87 3.57 22.80
CA ASN A 132 10.88 2.73 21.61
C ASN A 132 9.45 2.46 21.12
N VAL A 133 9.22 2.74 19.84
CA VAL A 133 8.01 2.36 19.12
C VAL A 133 8.33 1.17 18.24
N LYS A 134 7.43 0.18 18.23
CA LYS A 134 7.51 -0.92 17.28
C LYS A 134 6.64 -0.58 16.08
N LEU A 135 7.26 -0.45 14.90
CA LEU A 135 6.58 -0.29 13.62
C LEU A 135 6.83 -1.53 12.76
N ASN A 136 5.76 -2.09 12.22
CA ASN A 136 5.79 -3.05 11.12
C ASN A 136 4.99 -2.47 9.96
N LEU A 137 5.65 -2.29 8.82
CA LEU A 137 5.08 -1.67 7.62
C LEU A 137 5.35 -2.59 6.42
N SER A 138 4.30 -3.01 5.73
CA SER A 138 4.40 -3.84 4.52
C SER A 138 3.98 -3.03 3.30
N PHE A 139 4.75 -3.13 2.23
CA PHE A 139 4.47 -2.55 0.92
C PHE A 139 4.05 -3.60 -0.11
N GLN A 140 3.85 -4.84 0.34
CA GLN A 140 3.44 -5.93 -0.54
C GLN A 140 2.01 -5.70 -1.10
N PRO A 141 1.76 -6.13 -2.35
CA PRO A 141 0.44 -6.05 -2.95
C PRO A 141 -0.54 -7.02 -2.27
N ILE A 142 -1.76 -6.56 -2.03
CA ILE A 142 -2.79 -7.32 -1.31
C ILE A 142 -3.26 -8.60 -2.04
N HIS A 143 -3.14 -8.67 -3.37
CA HIS A 143 -3.71 -9.76 -4.17
C HIS A 143 -2.83 -11.01 -4.28
N LYS A 144 -1.84 -11.18 -3.38
CA LYS A 144 -1.08 -12.41 -3.30
C LYS A 144 -1.90 -13.51 -2.64
N ASN A 145 -1.64 -14.76 -3.02
CA ASN A 145 -2.37 -15.92 -2.49
C ASN A 145 -2.20 -16.10 -0.98
N GLU A 146 -1.08 -15.66 -0.40
CA GLU A 146 -0.82 -15.70 1.05
C GLU A 146 -1.83 -14.87 1.87
N TYR A 147 -2.44 -13.85 1.26
CA TYR A 147 -3.42 -12.97 1.92
C TYR A 147 -4.87 -13.36 1.60
N LYS A 148 -5.06 -14.47 0.88
CA LYS A 148 -6.39 -14.97 0.53
C LYS A 148 -7.00 -15.63 1.76
N THR A 149 -8.10 -15.06 2.25
CA THR A 149 -8.81 -15.56 3.43
C THR A 149 -9.83 -16.62 3.07
N THR A 150 -10.64 -16.37 2.03
CA THR A 150 -11.76 -17.25 1.67
C THR A 150 -12.02 -17.23 0.16
N THR A 151 -12.58 -18.33 -0.35
CA THR A 151 -13.15 -18.42 -1.70
C THR A 151 -14.63 -18.72 -1.57
N THR A 152 -15.50 -17.89 -2.14
CA THR A 152 -16.94 -18.15 -2.16
C THR A 152 -17.48 -18.14 -3.59
N PRO A 153 -18.54 -18.92 -3.89
CA PRO A 153 -19.22 -18.81 -5.17
C PRO A 153 -19.86 -17.42 -5.31
N HIS A 154 -19.88 -16.87 -6.53
CA HIS A 154 -20.50 -15.58 -6.76
C HIS A 154 -22.03 -15.71 -6.65
N PRO A 155 -22.71 -14.91 -5.81
CA PRO A 155 -24.12 -15.11 -5.49
C PRO A 155 -25.05 -15.04 -6.71
N HIS A 156 -24.73 -14.17 -7.68
CA HIS A 156 -25.58 -13.94 -8.86
C HIS A 156 -24.97 -14.43 -10.20
N LYS A 157 -23.80 -15.08 -10.19
CA LYS A 157 -23.11 -15.47 -11.43
C LYS A 157 -22.66 -16.92 -11.32
N SER A 158 -23.44 -17.82 -11.92
CA SER A 158 -23.10 -19.24 -11.93
C SER A 158 -21.71 -19.47 -12.54
N GLY A 159 -20.93 -20.36 -11.92
CA GLY A 159 -19.54 -20.66 -12.31
C GLY A 159 -18.51 -19.57 -11.98
N TRP A 160 -18.91 -18.42 -11.42
CA TRP A 160 -17.97 -17.40 -10.94
C TRP A 160 -17.63 -17.62 -9.47
N LYS A 161 -16.41 -17.22 -9.10
CA LYS A 161 -15.86 -17.29 -7.75
C LYS A 161 -15.44 -15.90 -7.27
N ILE A 162 -15.41 -15.72 -5.97
CA ILE A 162 -14.96 -14.51 -5.28
C ILE A 162 -13.89 -14.93 -4.27
N ASP A 163 -12.67 -14.43 -4.47
CA ASP A 163 -11.60 -14.54 -3.51
C ASP A 163 -11.56 -13.27 -2.66
N ASN A 164 -11.64 -13.41 -1.34
CA ASN A 164 -11.48 -12.30 -0.40
C ASN A 164 -10.04 -12.27 0.12
N TYR A 165 -9.44 -11.08 0.13
CA TYR A 165 -8.09 -10.86 0.61
C TYR A 165 -8.10 -9.86 1.76
N GLN A 166 -7.26 -10.12 2.76
CA GLN A 166 -7.01 -9.22 3.88
C GLN A 166 -5.52 -9.13 4.11
N HIS A 167 -4.98 -7.92 4.20
CA HIS A 167 -3.56 -7.70 4.40
C HIS A 167 -3.31 -6.57 5.40
N GLU A 168 -2.78 -6.91 6.56
CA GLU A 168 -2.27 -5.92 7.52
C GLU A 168 -0.99 -5.31 6.94
N TRP A 169 -1.06 -4.03 6.60
CA TRP A 169 0.07 -3.33 6.02
C TRP A 169 0.77 -2.41 7.02
N ILE A 170 0.14 -2.08 8.13
CA ILE A 170 0.74 -1.28 9.20
C ILE A 170 0.34 -1.82 10.57
N SER A 171 1.31 -1.89 11.47
CA SER A 171 1.14 -2.14 12.90
C SER A 171 2.10 -1.24 13.67
N ILE A 172 1.56 -0.40 14.54
CA ILE A 172 2.30 0.52 15.41
C ILE A 172 1.96 0.20 16.85
N GLN A 173 2.97 -0.09 17.66
CA GLN A 173 2.83 -0.32 19.09
C GLN A 173 3.75 0.60 19.87
N GLY A 174 3.24 1.21 20.94
CA GLY A 174 4.00 2.13 21.77
C GLY A 174 3.30 2.45 23.09
N SER A 175 3.87 3.40 23.82
CA SER A 175 3.29 3.92 25.06
C SER A 175 3.43 5.43 25.15
N PHE A 176 2.40 6.05 25.68
CA PHE A 176 2.37 7.49 25.95
C PHE A 176 2.99 7.81 27.31
N LEU A 177 3.21 9.10 27.57
CA LEU A 177 3.77 9.61 28.84
C LEU A 177 2.95 9.20 30.07
N ASP A 178 1.64 9.07 29.91
CA ASP A 178 0.76 8.60 30.97
C ASP A 178 0.85 7.06 31.19
N LYS A 179 1.75 6.35 30.51
CA LYS A 179 1.91 4.88 30.52
C LYS A 179 0.74 4.12 29.88
N THR A 180 -0.18 4.78 29.20
CA THR A 180 -1.17 4.13 28.36
C THR A 180 -0.46 3.53 27.16
N ARG A 181 -0.64 2.22 26.94
CA ARG A 181 -0.08 1.51 25.79
C ARG A 181 -1.09 1.55 24.66
N PHE A 182 -0.61 1.74 23.45
CA PHE A 182 -1.45 1.69 22.26
C PHE A 182 -0.93 0.65 21.27
N GLU A 183 -1.87 0.06 20.56
CA GLU A 183 -1.64 -0.79 19.41
C GLU A 183 -2.60 -0.36 18.30
N LEU A 184 -2.03 0.11 17.20
CA LEU A 184 -2.76 0.53 16.02
C LEU A 184 -2.40 -0.42 14.88
N SER A 185 -3.38 -1.01 14.23
CA SER A 185 -3.17 -1.74 12.98
C SER A 185 -4.11 -1.28 11.88
N ALA A 186 -3.68 -1.38 10.63
CA ALA A 186 -4.54 -1.15 9.48
C ALA A 186 -4.44 -2.27 8.45
N THR A 187 -5.61 -2.83 8.12
CA THR A 187 -5.79 -4.01 7.28
C THR A 187 -6.55 -3.62 6.03
N SER A 188 -5.85 -3.67 4.89
CA SER A 188 -6.48 -3.46 3.60
C SER A 188 -7.37 -4.65 3.26
N LEU A 189 -8.54 -4.38 2.70
CA LEU A 189 -9.49 -5.38 2.25
C LEU A 189 -9.62 -5.34 0.73
N SER A 190 -9.66 -6.49 0.08
CA SER A 190 -10.00 -6.54 -1.34
C SER A 190 -10.69 -7.84 -1.73
N LYS A 191 -11.36 -7.82 -2.89
CA LYS A 191 -11.99 -9.01 -3.46
C LYS A 191 -11.70 -9.14 -4.94
N LYS A 192 -11.37 -10.36 -5.38
CA LYS A 192 -11.17 -10.72 -6.79
C LYS A 192 -12.33 -11.59 -7.24
N GLN A 193 -13.15 -11.07 -8.14
CA GLN A 193 -14.25 -11.79 -8.76
C GLN A 193 -13.78 -12.34 -10.09
N TYR A 194 -13.95 -13.64 -10.35
CA TYR A 194 -13.49 -14.25 -11.59
C TYR A 194 -14.34 -15.43 -12.04
N GLY A 195 -14.33 -15.71 -13.34
CA GLY A 195 -15.07 -16.81 -13.93
C GLY A 195 -15.07 -16.77 -15.45
N TRP A 196 -15.68 -17.78 -16.06
CA TRP A 196 -15.89 -17.83 -17.50
C TRP A 196 -17.17 -17.07 -17.88
N LYS A 197 -17.11 -16.31 -18.98
CA LYS A 197 -18.27 -15.64 -19.56
C LYS A 197 -18.34 -15.97 -21.05
N ARG A 198 -19.51 -16.43 -21.50
CA ARG A 198 -19.80 -16.60 -22.93
C ARG A 198 -20.11 -15.25 -23.57
N GLY A 199 -19.45 -14.95 -24.69
CA GLY A 199 -19.71 -13.76 -25.50
C GLY A 199 -20.82 -13.99 -26.53
N SER A 200 -21.27 -12.91 -27.20
CA SER A 200 -22.28 -12.97 -28.26
C SER A 200 -21.86 -13.85 -29.44
N SER A 201 -20.56 -13.93 -29.75
CA SER A 201 -20.00 -14.81 -30.78
C SER A 201 -19.90 -16.29 -30.36
N GLY A 202 -20.49 -16.69 -29.24
CA GLY A 202 -20.46 -18.05 -28.70
C GLY A 202 -19.15 -18.44 -28.01
N LYS A 203 -18.06 -17.66 -28.15
CA LYS A 203 -16.76 -17.93 -27.51
C LYS A 203 -16.78 -17.65 -26.01
N SER A 204 -16.27 -18.59 -25.21
CA SER A 204 -16.06 -18.41 -23.77
C SER A 204 -14.75 -17.69 -23.49
N LYS A 205 -14.78 -16.67 -22.63
CA LYS A 205 -13.60 -15.93 -22.20
C LYS A 205 -13.53 -15.87 -20.69
N TYR A 206 -12.34 -16.12 -20.14
CA TYR A 206 -12.07 -15.89 -18.73
C TYR A 206 -12.10 -14.39 -18.44
N LYS A 207 -12.76 -14.01 -17.34
CA LYS A 207 -12.87 -12.63 -16.88
C LYS A 207 -12.52 -12.58 -15.40
N SER A 208 -11.80 -11.54 -15.02
CA SER A 208 -11.52 -11.21 -13.63
C SER A 208 -11.72 -9.73 -13.39
N LYS A 209 -12.13 -9.37 -12.18
CA LYS A 209 -12.23 -7.99 -11.70
C LYS A 209 -11.84 -7.94 -10.25
N ILE A 210 -10.96 -7.01 -9.91
CA ILE A 210 -10.57 -6.70 -8.55
C ILE A 210 -11.40 -5.52 -8.06
N LYS A 211 -11.85 -5.57 -6.81
CA LYS A 211 -12.57 -4.49 -6.14
C LYS A 211 -11.94 -4.26 -4.77
N SER A 212 -11.66 -3.00 -4.42
CA SER A 212 -11.29 -2.62 -3.05
C SER A 212 -12.46 -2.88 -2.10
N GLY A 213 -12.15 -3.40 -0.91
CA GLY A 213 -13.07 -3.64 0.18
C GLY A 213 -13.03 -2.56 1.27
N GLY A 214 -12.16 -1.55 1.13
CA GLY A 214 -11.91 -0.54 2.16
C GLY A 214 -10.65 -0.83 2.97
N LEU A 215 -10.49 -0.06 4.04
CA LEU A 215 -9.41 -0.20 5.01
C LEU A 215 -10.01 -0.34 6.41
N ASP A 216 -9.71 -1.43 7.10
CA ASP A 216 -10.07 -1.63 8.51
C ASP A 216 -8.93 -1.14 9.40
N ILE A 217 -9.21 -0.19 10.28
CA ILE A 217 -8.28 0.35 11.27
C ILE A 217 -8.71 -0.12 12.64
N HIS A 218 -7.81 -0.78 13.36
CA HIS A 218 -8.02 -1.24 14.72
C HIS A 218 -7.09 -0.46 15.65
N LEU A 219 -7.67 0.15 16.69
CA LEU A 219 -6.96 0.82 17.76
C LEU A 219 -7.31 0.14 19.09
N ASN A 220 -6.30 -0.31 19.80
CA ASN A 220 -6.41 -0.84 21.15
C ASN A 220 -5.60 0.04 22.09
N LEU A 221 -6.25 0.59 23.12
CA LEU A 221 -5.60 1.32 24.20
C LEU A 221 -5.67 0.48 25.47
N THR A 222 -4.55 0.26 26.13
CA THR A 222 -4.46 -0.44 27.41
C THR A 222 -3.96 0.54 28.48
N TYR A 223 -4.72 0.67 29.57
CA TYR A 223 -4.51 1.69 30.59
C TYR A 223 -4.64 1.11 32.01
N SER A 224 -4.22 1.91 33.00
CA SER A 224 -4.27 1.50 34.41
C SER A 224 -5.65 1.75 35.01
N GLN A 225 -6.28 0.69 35.53
CA GLN A 225 -7.58 0.75 36.21
C GLN A 225 -7.59 1.72 37.40
N ARG A 226 -6.46 1.85 38.13
CA ARG A 226 -6.32 2.80 39.25
C ARG A 226 -6.57 4.25 38.83
N ARG A 227 -6.31 4.61 37.56
CA ARG A 227 -6.49 5.97 37.04
C ARG A 227 -7.82 6.20 36.33
N TYR A 228 -8.45 5.14 35.82
CA TYR A 228 -9.61 5.20 34.94
C TYR A 228 -10.72 4.24 35.39
N GLY A 229 -10.95 4.14 36.71
CA GLY A 229 -11.85 3.13 37.31
C GLY A 229 -13.31 3.26 36.90
N ALA A 230 -13.77 4.48 36.61
CA ALA A 230 -15.16 4.77 36.23
C ALA A 230 -15.50 4.47 34.75
N ILE A 231 -14.62 3.82 33.98
CA ILE A 231 -14.80 3.65 32.53
C ILE A 231 -16.08 2.88 32.15
N LYS A 232 -16.53 1.93 32.99
CA LYS A 232 -17.75 1.15 32.75
C LYS A 232 -19.02 1.99 32.81
N ILE A 233 -19.03 3.04 33.63
CA ILE A 233 -20.18 3.94 33.78
C ILE A 233 -20.45 4.68 32.46
N LEU A 234 -19.39 4.99 31.73
CA LEU A 234 -19.47 5.69 30.45
C LEU A 234 -19.88 4.80 29.28
N GLN A 235 -20.03 3.48 29.46
CA GLN A 235 -20.28 2.55 28.34
C GLN A 235 -21.53 2.91 27.52
N SER A 236 -22.58 3.43 28.16
CA SER A 236 -23.83 3.85 27.50
C SER A 236 -23.75 5.20 26.77
N GLU A 237 -22.76 6.05 27.09
CA GLU A 237 -22.66 7.41 26.56
C GLU A 237 -21.61 7.54 25.45
N ILE A 238 -20.75 6.53 25.27
CA ILE A 238 -19.61 6.61 24.35
C ILE A 238 -20.04 6.64 22.89
N ASP A 239 -21.13 5.96 22.53
CA ASP A 239 -21.61 5.94 21.14
C ASP A 239 -21.94 7.36 20.62
N GLY A 240 -22.38 8.26 21.50
CA GLY A 240 -22.61 9.67 21.17
C GLY A 240 -21.34 10.53 21.19
N ALA A 241 -20.29 10.09 21.89
CA ALA A 241 -19.04 10.82 22.03
C ALA A 241 -18.04 10.54 20.88
N LEU A 242 -18.18 9.41 20.18
CA LEU A 242 -17.32 9.04 19.06
C LEU A 242 -17.60 9.92 17.83
N LYS A 243 -16.66 10.79 17.48
CA LYS A 243 -16.73 11.60 16.26
C LYS A 243 -15.78 11.03 15.21
N LEU A 244 -16.33 10.33 14.22
CA LEU A 244 -15.57 9.78 13.09
C LEU A 244 -15.78 10.61 11.81
N PRO A 245 -14.78 10.68 10.91
CA PRO A 245 -14.94 11.31 9.60
C PRO A 245 -16.06 10.68 8.77
N LYS A 246 -16.69 11.47 7.88
CA LYS A 246 -17.85 11.05 7.05
C LYS A 246 -17.61 9.80 6.21
N LEU A 247 -16.38 9.57 5.77
CA LEU A 247 -16.01 8.43 4.92
C LEU A 247 -15.53 7.20 5.72
N SER A 248 -15.76 7.22 7.02
CA SER A 248 -15.37 6.15 7.93
C SER A 248 -16.58 5.71 8.76
N ASN A 249 -16.71 4.41 9.00
CA ASN A 249 -17.83 3.84 9.74
C ASN A 249 -17.31 3.03 10.94
N LEU A 250 -17.95 3.20 12.09
CA LEU A 250 -17.69 2.37 13.27
C LEU A 250 -18.04 0.92 12.97
N ARG A 251 -17.11 0.00 13.23
CA ARG A 251 -17.31 -1.45 13.08
C ARG A 251 -17.57 -2.12 14.42
N ASN A 252 -16.77 -1.74 15.42
CA ASN A 252 -16.83 -2.31 16.74
C ASN A 252 -16.23 -1.32 17.75
N LEU A 253 -16.86 -1.24 18.92
CA LEU A 253 -16.33 -0.58 20.10
C LEU A 253 -16.46 -1.55 21.26
N ARG A 254 -15.35 -1.87 21.91
CA ARG A 254 -15.35 -2.73 23.09
C ARG A 254 -14.59 -2.04 24.22
N LEU A 255 -15.29 -1.85 25.33
CA LEU A 255 -14.70 -1.33 26.56
C LEU A 255 -14.56 -2.45 27.59
N THR A 256 -13.42 -2.44 28.27
CA THR A 256 -13.15 -3.30 29.42
C THR A 256 -12.52 -2.46 30.53
N ASP A 257 -12.32 -3.04 31.72
CA ASP A 257 -11.72 -2.31 32.85
C ASP A 257 -10.27 -1.88 32.60
N LYS A 258 -9.59 -2.51 31.63
CA LYS A 258 -8.15 -2.36 31.39
C LYS A 258 -7.81 -1.93 29.97
N SER A 259 -8.76 -2.06 29.03
CA SER A 259 -8.54 -1.70 27.64
C SER A 259 -9.80 -1.23 26.91
N MET A 260 -9.58 -0.43 25.88
CA MET A 260 -10.57 0.02 24.92
C MET A 260 -10.13 -0.37 23.53
N GLN A 261 -11.03 -1.00 22.79
CA GLN A 261 -10.82 -1.41 21.40
C GLN A 261 -11.81 -0.67 20.51
N LEU A 262 -11.29 -0.04 19.48
CA LEU A 262 -12.06 0.69 18.48
C LEU A 262 -11.67 0.16 17.09
N ALA A 263 -12.65 -0.34 16.35
CA ALA A 263 -12.47 -0.76 14.97
C ALA A 263 -13.30 0.13 14.05
N VAL A 264 -12.66 0.70 13.04
CA VAL A 264 -13.27 1.63 12.08
C VAL A 264 -12.96 1.17 10.66
N ARG A 265 -13.95 1.26 9.76
CA ARG A 265 -13.78 0.96 8.33
C ARG A 265 -13.83 2.23 7.50
N ILE A 266 -12.75 2.52 6.79
CA ILE A 266 -12.68 3.56 5.76
C ILE A 266 -13.25 3.03 4.44
N ALA A 267 -14.00 3.88 3.74
CA ALA A 267 -14.64 3.53 2.49
C ALA A 267 -13.64 3.17 1.36
N PRO A 268 -14.00 2.25 0.44
CA PRO A 268 -13.08 1.75 -0.60
C PRO A 268 -12.52 2.79 -1.56
N ASN A 269 -13.23 3.89 -1.78
CA ASN A 269 -12.85 4.98 -2.68
C ASN A 269 -11.74 5.87 -2.11
N VAL A 270 -11.54 5.87 -0.79
CA VAL A 270 -10.54 6.69 -0.10
C VAL A 270 -9.57 5.88 0.76
N ALA A 271 -9.62 4.56 0.66
CA ALA A 271 -8.77 3.65 1.44
C ALA A 271 -7.25 3.84 1.19
N ASP A 272 -6.88 4.38 0.02
CA ASP A 272 -5.50 4.68 -0.36
C ASP A 272 -5.14 6.17 -0.17
N ASN A 273 -6.04 6.98 0.42
CA ASN A 273 -5.81 8.41 0.64
C ASN A 273 -5.15 8.67 2.00
N GLN A 274 -3.91 9.15 1.98
CA GLN A 274 -3.15 9.50 3.17
C GLN A 274 -3.91 10.42 4.15
N ALA A 275 -4.60 11.44 3.65
CA ALA A 275 -5.26 12.43 4.49
C ALA A 275 -6.44 11.82 5.26
N GLU A 276 -7.23 10.97 4.60
CA GLU A 276 -8.38 10.29 5.19
C GLU A 276 -7.94 9.25 6.23
N ILE A 277 -6.88 8.50 5.94
CA ILE A 277 -6.27 7.57 6.90
C ILE A 277 -5.80 8.33 8.14
N TYR A 278 -5.04 9.41 7.95
CA TYR A 278 -4.54 10.24 9.05
C TYR A 278 -5.68 10.83 9.88
N GLN A 279 -6.67 11.46 9.25
CA GLN A 279 -7.82 12.05 9.94
C GLN A 279 -8.61 11.01 10.74
N THR A 280 -8.83 9.82 10.16
CA THR A 280 -9.53 8.72 10.85
C THR A 280 -8.74 8.27 12.07
N VAL A 281 -7.43 8.05 11.95
CA VAL A 281 -6.57 7.64 13.07
C VAL A 281 -6.55 8.71 14.16
N THR A 282 -6.38 9.99 13.80
CA THR A 282 -6.43 11.10 14.75
C THR A 282 -7.77 11.18 15.47
N ALA A 283 -8.89 11.05 14.74
CA ALA A 283 -10.23 11.05 15.32
C ALA A 283 -10.43 9.86 16.28
N MET A 284 -9.92 8.67 15.94
CA MET A 284 -9.95 7.49 16.82
C MET A 284 -9.19 7.75 18.13
N PHE A 285 -7.95 8.24 18.05
CA PHE A 285 -7.16 8.57 19.25
C PHE A 285 -7.85 9.64 20.10
N LEU A 286 -8.24 10.77 19.51
CA LEU A 286 -8.90 11.85 20.23
C LEU A 286 -10.20 11.40 20.90
N SER A 287 -11.00 10.59 20.21
CA SER A 287 -12.27 10.08 20.76
C SER A 287 -12.01 9.17 21.96
N LEU A 288 -11.08 8.22 21.86
CA LEU A 288 -10.76 7.35 22.99
C LEU A 288 -10.11 8.11 24.16
N TYR A 289 -9.24 9.08 23.87
CA TYR A 289 -8.65 9.92 24.90
C TYR A 289 -9.66 10.81 25.61
N HIS A 290 -10.65 11.32 24.89
CA HIS A 290 -11.75 12.06 25.49
C HIS A 290 -12.50 11.19 26.50
N VAL A 291 -12.81 9.95 26.14
CA VAL A 291 -13.44 8.97 27.04
C VAL A 291 -12.57 8.68 28.27
N LEU A 292 -11.25 8.51 28.11
CA LEU A 292 -10.33 8.35 29.25
C LEU A 292 -10.33 9.56 30.17
N ASN A 293 -10.35 10.76 29.61
CA ASN A 293 -10.34 11.98 30.40
C ASN A 293 -11.65 12.16 31.19
N LEU A 294 -12.80 11.84 30.58
CA LEU A 294 -14.09 11.79 31.27
C LEU A 294 -14.07 10.76 32.40
N ALA A 295 -13.58 9.54 32.14
CA ALA A 295 -13.48 8.50 33.16
C ALA A 295 -12.61 8.92 34.35
N LYS A 296 -11.50 9.62 34.07
CA LYS A 296 -10.61 10.19 35.08
C LYS A 296 -11.30 11.26 35.92
N SER A 297 -12.12 12.11 35.29
CA SER A 297 -12.87 13.14 36.01
C SER A 297 -13.92 12.56 36.95
N LEU A 298 -14.56 11.44 36.58
CA LEU A 298 -15.55 10.72 37.39
C LEU A 298 -14.92 9.83 38.48
N SER A 299 -13.62 9.53 38.37
CA SER A 299 -12.91 8.69 39.36
C SER A 299 -12.25 9.50 40.47
N LYS A 300 -12.34 10.84 40.43
CA LYS A 300 -11.93 11.75 41.51
C LYS A 300 -13.08 12.00 42.45
#